data_AF-A0A822BDF2-F1
#
_entry.id   AF-A0A822BDF2-F1
#
_cell.length_a   1.000
_cell.length_b   1.000
_cell.length_c   1.000
_cell.angle_alpha   90.00
_cell.angle_beta   90.00
_cell.angle_gamma   90.00
#
_symmetry.space_group_name_H-M   'P 1'
#
loop_
_entity.id
_entity.type
_entity.pdbx_description
1 polymer ?
#
loop_
_entity_poly.entity_id
_entity_poly.type
_entity_poly.pdbx_seq_one_letter_code
_entity_poly.pdbx_strand_id
1 'polypeptide(L)'
;NDYQPQRRWRDFGQSQPLGIDNSKCPCSIGRKKETQPHYIGFHTTTPEAVVSIAHINFRPSTKGWLGAGAYFARSVAGTIGKHRSAGGAWIIAEVHMGKVYEVLRNEIDRAHKNFNKEKYDFVHYTKWQQEYD
;
A
#
# COMPACT_ATOMS: atom_id res chain seq x y z
N ASN A 1 -14.02 -12.32 2.38
CA ASN A 1 -13.09 -11.57 1.50
C ASN A 1 -13.40 -10.12 1.76
N ASP A 2 -12.67 -9.54 2.71
CA ASP A 2 -13.15 -8.42 3.55
C ASP A 2 -12.30 -7.17 3.34
N TYR A 3 -11.69 -7.08 2.17
CA TYR A 3 -11.00 -5.87 1.73
C TYR A 3 -12.03 -4.75 1.61
N GLN A 4 -11.98 -3.79 2.53
CA GLN A 4 -12.69 -2.52 2.39
C GLN A 4 -11.80 -1.55 1.63
N PRO A 5 -12.10 -1.25 0.34
CA PRO A 5 -11.31 -0.31 -0.43
C PRO A 5 -11.34 1.07 0.23
N GLN A 6 -10.15 1.62 0.50
CA GLN A 6 -10.01 3.02 0.87
C GLN A 6 -10.27 3.90 -0.35
N ARG A 7 -10.66 5.15 -0.14
CA ARG A 7 -10.73 6.12 -1.24
C ARG A 7 -9.33 6.39 -1.80
N ARG A 8 -9.22 6.55 -3.12
CA ARG A 8 -7.96 6.96 -3.76
C ARG A 8 -7.68 8.42 -3.49
N TRP A 9 -6.41 8.84 -3.60
CA TRP A 9 -6.03 10.25 -3.54
C TRP A 9 -6.78 11.11 -4.54
N ARG A 10 -7.07 10.57 -5.73
CA ARG A 10 -7.83 11.27 -6.77
C ARG A 10 -9.32 11.42 -6.45
N ASP A 11 -9.85 10.63 -5.53
CA ASP A 11 -11.28 10.66 -5.15
C ASP A 11 -11.54 11.69 -4.04
N PHE A 12 -10.50 12.21 -3.39
CA PHE A 12 -10.63 13.32 -2.45
C PHE A 12 -10.91 14.62 -3.23
N GLY A 13 -11.94 15.37 -2.80
CA GLY A 13 -12.36 16.61 -3.46
C GLY A 13 -13.29 16.42 -4.66
N GLN A 14 -13.51 15.19 -5.14
CA GLN A 14 -14.62 14.89 -6.03
C GLN A 14 -15.89 14.83 -5.18
N SER A 15 -16.79 15.81 -5.32
CA SER A 15 -18.14 15.69 -4.79
C SER A 15 -18.73 14.36 -5.30
N GLN A 16 -19.43 13.62 -4.43
CA GLN A 16 -20.24 12.50 -4.91
C GLN A 16 -21.08 13.01 -6.07
N PRO A 17 -21.17 12.28 -7.20
CA PRO A 17 -21.90 12.79 -8.34
C PRO A 17 -23.36 12.97 -7.92
N LEU A 18 -23.77 14.21 -7.67
CA LEU A 18 -25.16 14.64 -7.88
C LEU A 18 -25.46 14.17 -9.30
N GLY A 19 -26.49 13.33 -9.49
CA GLY A 19 -26.74 12.50 -10.68
C GLY A 19 -26.73 13.24 -12.02
N ILE A 20 -25.56 13.71 -12.45
CA ILE A 20 -25.30 14.38 -13.71
C ILE A 20 -24.69 13.31 -14.61
N ASP A 21 -25.42 13.04 -15.69
CA ASP A 21 -24.99 12.19 -16.79
C ASP A 21 -23.70 12.75 -17.41
N ASN A 22 -22.55 12.22 -16.94
CA ASN A 22 -21.22 12.58 -17.41
C ASN A 22 -20.84 11.89 -18.73
N SER A 23 -21.78 11.23 -19.43
CA SER A 23 -21.53 10.56 -20.72
C SER A 23 -21.13 11.50 -21.85
N LYS A 24 -21.34 12.82 -21.68
CA LYS A 24 -21.01 13.85 -22.68
C LYS A 24 -19.71 14.63 -22.41
N CYS A 25 -19.01 14.37 -21.31
CA CYS A 25 -17.75 15.04 -21.03
C CYS A 25 -16.61 14.33 -21.80
N PRO A 26 -15.92 15.01 -22.74
CA PRO A 26 -14.86 14.38 -23.55
C PRO A 26 -13.65 13.93 -22.72
N CYS A 27 -13.48 14.43 -21.49
CA CYS A 27 -12.47 13.95 -20.53
C CYS A 27 -12.88 12.64 -19.80
N SER A 28 -14.13 12.20 -19.94
CA SER A 28 -14.68 10.96 -19.36
C SER A 28 -14.61 9.78 -20.33
N ILE A 29 -14.44 10.07 -21.63
CA ILE A 29 -14.32 9.08 -22.69
C ILE A 29 -12.94 8.42 -22.57
N GLY A 30 -12.85 7.38 -21.73
CA GLY A 30 -11.63 6.58 -21.56
C GLY A 30 -11.20 6.34 -20.11
N ARG A 31 -11.89 6.85 -19.10
CA ARG A 31 -11.61 6.48 -17.70
C ARG A 31 -12.07 5.04 -17.45
N LYS A 32 -11.22 4.05 -17.79
CA LYS A 32 -11.36 2.70 -17.25
C LYS A 32 -11.37 2.82 -15.72
N LYS A 33 -12.46 2.40 -15.08
CA LYS A 33 -12.50 2.23 -13.63
C LYS A 33 -11.35 1.27 -13.29
N GLU A 34 -10.33 1.77 -12.60
CA GLU A 34 -9.23 0.94 -12.14
C GLU A 34 -9.79 0.04 -11.02
N THR A 35 -10.03 -1.22 -11.34
CA THR A 35 -10.64 -2.21 -10.43
C THR A 35 -9.59 -2.91 -9.57
N GLN A 36 -8.31 -2.55 -9.70
CA GLN A 36 -7.26 -3.20 -8.93
C GLN A 36 -7.33 -2.77 -7.46
N PRO A 37 -7.14 -3.72 -6.53
CA PRO A 37 -7.05 -3.41 -5.11
C PRO A 37 -5.90 -2.42 -4.86
N HIS A 38 -6.18 -1.39 -4.09
CA HIS A 38 -5.22 -0.39 -3.66
C HIS A 38 -5.43 -0.01 -2.20
N TYR A 39 -4.41 0.52 -1.53
CA TYR A 39 -4.63 1.13 -0.21
C TYR A 39 -3.64 2.25 0.04
N ILE A 40 -3.96 3.11 1.00
CA ILE A 40 -3.05 4.12 1.49
C ILE A 40 -2.12 3.48 2.52
N GLY A 41 -0.87 3.29 2.11
CA GLY A 41 0.19 2.71 2.92
C GLY A 41 1.03 3.76 3.62
N PHE A 42 1.40 3.47 4.87
CA PHE A 42 2.27 4.31 5.70
C PHE A 42 3.64 3.64 5.85
N HIS A 43 4.70 4.37 5.49
CA HIS A 43 6.08 3.93 5.65
C HIS A 43 6.83 4.94 6.52
N THR A 44 7.34 4.49 7.66
CA THR A 44 8.16 5.32 8.56
C THR A 44 9.61 4.94 8.38
N THR A 45 10.45 5.94 8.18
CA THR A 45 11.91 5.80 8.06
C THR A 45 12.59 7.07 8.58
N THR A 46 13.91 7.20 8.42
CA THR A 46 14.62 8.43 8.81
C THR A 46 14.35 9.56 7.83
N PRO A 47 14.48 10.84 8.23
CA PRO A 47 14.28 11.99 7.34
C PRO A 47 15.15 11.92 6.07
N GLU A 48 16.42 11.51 6.19
CA GLU A 48 17.35 11.39 5.07
C GLU A 48 16.89 10.31 4.08
N ALA A 49 16.39 9.20 4.61
CA ALA A 49 15.84 8.12 3.80
C ALA A 49 14.54 8.55 3.09
N VAL A 50 13.68 9.35 3.75
CA VAL A 50 12.48 9.91 3.10
C VAL A 50 12.86 10.80 1.92
N VAL A 51 13.82 11.71 2.10
CA VAL A 51 14.31 12.57 1.01
C VAL A 51 14.86 11.72 -0.13
N SER A 52 15.70 10.72 0.19
CA SER A 52 16.27 9.81 -0.81
C SER A 52 15.18 9.05 -1.59
N ILE A 53 14.18 8.50 -0.91
CA ILE A 53 13.06 7.79 -1.55
C ILE A 53 12.24 8.73 -2.44
N ALA A 54 11.99 9.96 -1.99
CA ALA A 54 11.25 10.95 -2.78
C ALA A 54 11.96 11.33 -4.08
N HIS A 55 13.30 11.33 -4.10
CA HIS A 55 14.10 11.65 -5.28
C HIS A 55 14.42 10.45 -6.19
N ILE A 56 14.62 9.25 -5.62
CA ILE A 56 15.23 8.10 -6.31
C ILE A 56 14.30 6.86 -6.38
N ASN A 57 13.14 6.91 -5.73
CA ASN A 57 12.22 5.80 -5.46
C ASN A 57 12.63 4.86 -4.32
N PHE A 58 11.70 3.97 -3.95
CA PHE A 58 11.91 2.95 -2.93
C PHE A 58 13.00 1.96 -3.34
N ARG A 59 13.88 1.65 -2.39
CA ARG A 59 14.83 0.54 -2.50
C ARG A 59 14.35 -0.62 -1.62
N PRO A 60 14.23 -1.85 -2.17
CA PRO A 60 13.81 -3.00 -1.38
C PRO A 60 14.76 -3.25 -0.20
N SER A 61 14.20 -3.43 0.99
CA SER A 61 14.97 -4.02 2.10
C SER A 61 15.24 -5.49 1.80
N THR A 62 16.40 -6.01 2.19
CA THR A 62 16.77 -7.43 2.01
C THR A 62 16.42 -8.31 3.20
N LYS A 63 15.99 -7.71 4.33
CA LYS A 63 15.82 -8.42 5.62
C LYS A 63 14.38 -8.39 6.14
N GLY A 64 13.41 -8.19 5.26
CA GLY A 64 12.01 -8.10 5.62
C GLY A 64 11.44 -9.43 6.10
N TRP A 65 10.40 -9.35 6.94
CA TRP A 65 9.71 -10.53 7.47
C TRP A 65 9.00 -11.34 6.38
N LEU A 66 8.59 -10.70 5.30
CA LEU A 66 7.92 -11.32 4.17
C LEU A 66 8.85 -11.43 2.95
N GLY A 67 10.16 -11.44 3.17
CA GLY A 67 11.16 -11.41 2.10
C GLY A 67 11.72 -10.02 1.81
N ALA A 68 12.36 -9.88 0.66
CA ALA A 68 12.90 -8.61 0.22
C ALA A 68 11.78 -7.72 -0.35
N GLY A 69 11.72 -6.45 0.04
CA GLY A 69 10.66 -5.54 -0.44
C GLY A 69 10.58 -4.20 0.29
N ALA A 70 9.64 -3.38 -0.17
CA ALA A 70 9.18 -2.18 0.53
C ALA A 70 7.96 -2.53 1.39
N TYR A 71 7.93 -2.02 2.61
CA TYR A 71 6.93 -2.39 3.62
C TYR A 71 6.09 -1.19 4.01
N PHE A 72 4.78 -1.36 3.96
CA PHE A 72 3.81 -0.35 4.33
C PHE A 72 2.90 -0.91 5.42
N ALA A 73 2.52 -0.06 6.37
CA ALA A 73 1.46 -0.33 7.32
C ALA A 73 0.15 0.29 6.83
N ARG A 74 -0.98 -0.18 7.34
CA ARG A 74 -2.31 0.40 7.04
C ARG A 74 -2.65 1.62 7.89
N SER A 75 -1.89 1.87 8.95
CA SER A 75 -2.08 3.01 9.85
C SER A 75 -0.73 3.58 10.31
N VAL A 76 -0.72 4.87 10.67
CA VAL A 76 0.44 5.51 11.30
C VAL A 76 0.81 4.78 12.59
N ALA A 77 -0.16 4.40 13.43
CA ALA A 77 0.06 3.68 14.68
C ALA A 77 0.90 2.40 14.50
N GLY A 78 0.62 1.62 13.45
CA GLY A 78 1.38 0.41 13.10
C GLY A 78 2.86 0.67 12.72
N THR A 79 3.28 1.92 12.62
CA THR A 79 4.65 2.32 12.31
C THR A 79 5.42 2.96 13.49
N ILE A 80 4.74 3.36 14.57
CA ILE A 80 5.28 4.19 15.67
C ILE A 80 6.40 3.48 16.50
N GLY A 81 6.67 2.20 16.24
CA GLY A 81 7.77 1.46 16.86
C GLY A 81 9.10 1.48 16.10
N LYS A 82 9.11 1.83 14.80
CA LYS A 82 10.22 1.46 13.91
C LYS A 82 11.43 2.41 13.95
N HIS A 83 11.22 3.71 14.19
CA HIS A 83 12.27 4.73 14.16
C HIS A 83 12.15 5.72 15.32
N ARG A 84 12.08 5.20 16.55
CA ARG A 84 11.88 5.98 17.78
C ARG A 84 13.06 6.88 18.18
N SER A 85 14.26 6.58 17.70
CA SER A 85 15.51 7.20 18.18
C SER A 85 15.98 8.43 17.40
N ALA A 86 15.44 8.71 16.21
CA ALA A 86 15.99 9.74 15.31
C ALA A 86 15.00 10.84 14.87
N GLY A 87 13.76 10.83 15.36
CA GLY A 87 12.67 11.60 14.77
C GLY A 87 12.28 11.00 13.43
N GLY A 88 11.37 10.02 13.44
CA GLY A 88 10.91 9.36 12.21
C GLY A 88 10.14 10.31 11.30
N ALA A 89 10.34 10.18 10.00
CA ALA A 89 9.53 10.83 8.97
C ALA A 89 8.62 9.79 8.27
N TRP A 90 7.47 10.25 7.79
CA TRP A 90 6.47 9.40 7.14
C TRP A 90 6.41 9.63 5.64
N ILE A 91 6.34 8.55 4.88
CA ILE A 91 5.84 8.54 3.50
C ILE A 91 4.45 7.91 3.54
N ILE A 92 3.50 8.61 2.91
CA ILE A 92 2.14 8.12 2.69
C ILE A 92 1.99 7.90 1.19
N ALA A 93 1.68 6.68 0.77
CA ALA A 93 1.64 6.31 -0.64
C ALA A 93 0.36 5.54 -0.96
N GLU A 94 -0.21 5.80 -2.14
CA GLU A 94 -1.21 4.91 -2.73
C GLU A 94 -0.49 3.68 -3.30
N VAL A 95 -0.75 2.52 -2.72
CA VAL A 95 -0.12 1.25 -3.10
C VAL A 95 -1.09 0.48 -3.98
N HIS A 96 -0.71 0.26 -5.23
CA HIS A 96 -1.44 -0.62 -6.14
C HIS A 96 -1.01 -2.06 -5.87
N MET A 97 -1.93 -2.88 -5.36
CA MET A 97 -1.61 -4.22 -4.85
C MET A 97 -1.65 -5.30 -5.93
N GLY A 98 -2.31 -5.06 -7.07
CA GLY A 98 -2.47 -6.07 -8.12
C GLY A 98 -3.06 -7.38 -7.58
N LYS A 99 -2.42 -8.52 -7.91
CA LYS A 99 -2.76 -9.84 -7.37
C LYS A 99 -2.06 -10.07 -6.03
N VAL A 100 -2.85 -10.28 -4.99
CA VAL A 100 -2.34 -10.43 -3.61
C VAL A 100 -2.06 -11.89 -3.28
N TYR A 101 -0.86 -12.16 -2.77
CA TYR A 101 -0.47 -13.39 -2.11
C TYR A 101 -0.69 -13.24 -0.60
N GLU A 102 -1.64 -14.00 -0.07
CA GLU A 102 -1.94 -14.02 1.36
C GLU A 102 -1.11 -15.08 2.07
N VAL A 103 -0.53 -14.74 3.22
CA VAL A 103 0.30 -15.64 4.01
C VAL A 103 -0.14 -15.66 5.47
N LEU A 104 -0.27 -16.86 6.04
CA LEU A 104 -0.51 -17.03 7.48
C LEU A 104 0.80 -16.89 8.26
N ARG A 105 0.71 -16.61 9.57
CA ARG A 105 1.90 -16.33 10.41
C ARG A 105 2.89 -17.50 10.43
N ASN A 106 2.36 -18.70 10.50
CA ASN A 106 3.10 -19.97 10.53
C ASN A 106 3.67 -20.35 9.16
N GLU A 107 3.25 -19.68 8.08
CA GLU A 107 3.69 -19.92 6.72
C GLU A 107 4.67 -18.85 6.22
N ILE A 108 5.01 -17.87 7.08
CA ILE A 108 5.93 -16.80 6.74
C ILE A 108 7.31 -17.39 6.40
N ASP A 109 7.64 -17.32 5.12
CA ASP A 109 8.96 -17.63 4.60
C ASP A 109 9.74 -16.33 4.34
N ARG A 110 10.68 -16.01 5.22
CA ARG A 110 11.55 -14.83 5.08
C ARG A 110 12.50 -14.95 3.88
N ALA A 111 12.78 -16.16 3.40
CA ALA A 111 13.56 -16.36 2.19
C ALA A 111 12.70 -16.20 0.92
N HIS A 112 11.38 -16.06 1.07
CA HIS A 112 10.44 -15.79 -0.01
C HIS A 112 10.44 -16.85 -1.13
N LYS A 113 10.81 -18.09 -0.81
CA LYS A 113 10.94 -19.21 -1.76
C LYS A 113 9.59 -19.62 -2.33
N ASN A 114 8.54 -19.50 -1.54
CA ASN A 114 7.18 -19.89 -1.92
C ASN A 114 6.42 -18.78 -2.67
N PHE A 115 6.96 -17.57 -2.72
CA PHE A 115 6.33 -16.47 -3.44
C PHE A 115 6.63 -16.56 -4.94
N ASN A 116 5.57 -16.65 -5.72
CA ASN A 116 5.65 -16.63 -7.17
C ASN A 116 5.36 -15.20 -7.69
N LYS A 117 6.41 -14.47 -8.05
CA LYS A 117 6.36 -13.12 -8.60
C LYS A 117 5.68 -13.00 -9.97
N GLU A 118 5.53 -14.09 -10.71
CA GLU A 118 4.81 -14.10 -11.99
C GLU A 118 3.29 -14.20 -11.78
N LYS A 119 2.89 -14.73 -10.62
CA LYS A 119 1.49 -14.92 -10.24
C LYS A 119 0.94 -13.79 -9.38
N TYR A 120 1.78 -13.20 -8.53
CA TYR A 120 1.37 -12.21 -7.53
C TYR A 120 2.26 -10.97 -7.55
N ASP A 121 1.64 -9.83 -7.28
CA ASP A 121 2.27 -8.51 -7.28
C ASP A 121 2.54 -7.99 -5.85
N PHE A 122 1.80 -8.51 -4.85
CA PHE A 122 1.84 -8.02 -3.47
C PHE A 122 1.71 -9.16 -2.46
N VAL A 123 2.31 -9.01 -1.27
CA VAL A 123 2.20 -9.99 -0.17
C VAL A 123 1.51 -9.36 1.03
N HIS A 124 0.48 -10.03 1.54
CA HIS A 124 -0.31 -9.57 2.67
C HIS A 124 -0.31 -10.62 3.80
N TYR A 125 -0.01 -10.18 5.01
CA TYR A 125 -0.11 -11.01 6.22
C TYR A 125 -1.51 -10.88 6.83
N THR A 126 -2.29 -11.96 6.81
CA THR A 126 -3.75 -11.95 7.01
C THR A 126 -4.24 -11.74 8.45
N LYS A 127 -3.37 -11.78 9.48
CA LYS A 127 -3.82 -11.67 10.90
C LYS A 127 -3.89 -10.24 11.47
N TRP A 128 -4.27 -9.23 10.69
CA TRP A 128 -4.29 -7.82 11.16
C TRP A 128 -5.67 -7.15 11.20
N GLN A 129 -6.76 -7.92 11.12
CA GLN A 129 -8.12 -7.37 11.01
C GLN A 129 -8.79 -6.84 12.29
N GLN A 130 -8.17 -6.90 13.47
CA GLN A 130 -8.94 -6.65 14.72
C GLN A 130 -8.52 -5.47 15.60
N GLU A 131 -7.42 -4.77 15.32
CA GLU A 131 -6.94 -3.76 16.29
C GLU A 131 -6.67 -2.36 15.74
N TYR A 132 -6.63 -2.16 14.41
CA TYR A 132 -6.25 -0.85 13.84
C TYR A 132 -6.94 -0.50 12.50
N ASP A 133 -8.05 -1.16 12.19
CA ASP A 133 -9.04 -0.67 11.20
C ASP A 133 -10.13 0.12 11.95
#